data_AF-U9TP51-F1
#
_entry.id   AF-U9TP51-F1
#
_cell.length_a   1.000
_cell.length_b   1.000
_cell.length_c   1.000
_cell.angle_alpha   90.00
_cell.angle_beta   90.00
_cell.angle_gamma   90.00
#
_symmetry.space_group_name_H-M   'P 1'
#
loop_
_entity.id
_entity.type
_entity.pdbx_description
1 polymer ?
#
loop_
_entity_poly.entity_id
_entity_poly.type
_entity_poly.pdbx_seq_one_letter_code
_entity_poly.pdbx_strand_id
1 'polypeptide(L)'
;MGPKNGNASNSNIDYEDSDDHDISDNIDLNNVKLNTLSANEQEKEDERMWQGVQAFFCNRYTEAQEIFAEKADIDPLYALGQGCISFLKAVTTFNEQDISIAIKQLVSAESLASAQIGAFKSQSSIGSSFGKFISNLNYFGNSNKNQQFMSNGQLRSTVIKAESLLLIALIQLLQESIISYVKAGLNLRRGYKNYEIVWNEINKPGFNVSVDYHTKGGVEFGYGTCNLVLSFMPGKIIKIISAIGYRGNKELGIELLNASLKGRGIRSPLASLL
;
A
#
# COMPACT_ATOMS: atom_id res chain seq x y z
N MET A 1 -52.48 -6.47 -20.96
CA MET A 1 -51.30 -6.28 -21.84
C MET A 1 -50.19 -5.71 -20.98
N GLY A 2 -49.16 -6.51 -20.70
CA GLY A 2 -48.15 -6.24 -19.66
C GLY A 2 -47.09 -5.20 -20.05
N PRO A 3 -46.34 -4.67 -19.07
CA PRO A 3 -45.25 -3.74 -19.30
C PRO A 3 -43.99 -4.47 -19.79
N LYS A 4 -43.30 -3.87 -20.76
CA LYS A 4 -41.99 -4.34 -21.27
C LYS A 4 -40.90 -4.02 -20.24
N ASN A 5 -40.34 -5.06 -19.64
CA ASN A 5 -39.06 -5.01 -18.92
C ASN A 5 -37.92 -4.77 -19.92
N GLY A 6 -37.32 -3.58 -19.88
CA GLY A 6 -36.00 -3.33 -20.45
C GLY A 6 -34.93 -3.67 -19.43
N ASN A 7 -34.39 -4.89 -19.52
CA ASN A 7 -33.18 -5.28 -18.79
C ASN A 7 -32.01 -4.41 -19.30
N ALA A 8 -31.56 -3.47 -18.49
CA ALA A 8 -30.25 -2.85 -18.68
C ALA A 8 -29.20 -3.88 -18.26
N SER A 9 -28.56 -4.47 -19.26
CA SER A 9 -27.38 -5.33 -19.14
C SER A 9 -26.31 -4.57 -18.37
N ASN A 10 -25.96 -5.08 -17.20
CA ASN A 10 -24.85 -4.63 -16.39
C ASN A 10 -23.55 -5.07 -17.10
N SER A 11 -22.98 -4.20 -17.93
CA SER A 11 -21.67 -4.43 -18.53
C SER A 11 -20.60 -4.19 -17.46
N ASN A 12 -20.19 -5.27 -16.80
CA ASN A 12 -18.90 -5.34 -16.13
C ASN A 12 -17.84 -5.02 -17.18
N ILE A 13 -17.24 -3.84 -17.08
CA ILE A 13 -16.07 -3.53 -17.89
C ILE A 13 -14.86 -3.96 -17.08
N ASP A 14 -14.49 -5.22 -17.30
CA ASP A 14 -13.17 -5.73 -16.97
C ASP A 14 -12.18 -5.06 -17.93
N TYR A 15 -11.59 -3.94 -17.50
CA TYR A 15 -10.42 -3.39 -18.16
C TYR A 15 -9.21 -4.17 -17.67
N GLU A 16 -8.74 -5.07 -18.54
CA GLU A 16 -7.46 -5.74 -18.46
C GLU A 16 -6.35 -4.73 -18.18
N ASP A 17 -5.57 -5.02 -17.13
CA ASP A 17 -4.27 -4.42 -16.82
C ASP A 17 -3.41 -4.45 -18.09
N SER A 18 -3.38 -3.34 -18.81
CA SER A 18 -2.54 -3.17 -20.00
C SER A 18 -1.87 -1.81 -19.91
N ASP A 19 -0.77 -1.81 -19.16
CA ASP A 19 0.42 -1.02 -19.43
C ASP A 19 1.53 -1.62 -18.55
N ASP A 20 2.06 -2.75 -19.04
CA ASP A 20 3.37 -3.29 -18.66
C ASP A 20 4.40 -2.18 -18.88
N HIS A 21 4.74 -1.47 -17.81
CA HIS A 21 6.02 -0.79 -17.76
C HIS A 21 7.08 -1.88 -17.53
N ASP A 22 7.70 -2.26 -18.65
CA ASP A 22 8.89 -3.10 -18.82
C ASP A 22 10.07 -2.59 -17.98
N ILE A 23 9.98 -2.75 -16.66
CA ILE A 23 10.92 -2.25 -15.65
C ILE A 23 11.28 -3.35 -14.62
N SER A 24 10.70 -4.55 -14.76
CA SER A 24 10.94 -5.72 -13.89
C SER A 24 12.23 -6.48 -14.18
N ASP A 25 13.01 -6.08 -15.18
CA ASP A 25 14.15 -6.86 -15.70
C ASP A 25 15.26 -7.24 -14.70
N ASN A 26 15.29 -6.67 -13.49
CA ASN A 26 16.31 -6.98 -12.48
C ASN A 26 15.78 -7.48 -11.13
N ILE A 27 14.47 -7.68 -10.96
CA ILE A 27 13.92 -8.13 -9.67
C ILE A 27 13.34 -9.52 -9.86
N ASP A 28 13.94 -10.51 -9.19
CA ASP A 28 13.45 -11.88 -9.20
C ASP A 28 12.19 -12.01 -8.32
N LEU A 29 11.06 -11.59 -8.90
CA LEU A 29 9.73 -11.63 -8.26
C LEU A 29 9.30 -13.07 -7.92
N ASN A 30 9.90 -14.09 -8.56
CA ASN A 30 9.59 -15.49 -8.30
C ASN A 30 10.21 -16.00 -7.00
N ASN A 31 11.23 -15.31 -6.46
CA ASN A 31 11.93 -15.68 -5.23
C ASN A 31 11.53 -14.84 -4.00
N VAL A 32 10.53 -13.97 -4.14
CA VAL A 32 10.02 -13.16 -3.03
C VAL A 32 9.37 -14.08 -1.98
N LYS A 33 10.05 -14.23 -0.83
CA LYS A 33 9.61 -15.12 0.25
C LYS A 33 8.39 -14.56 0.96
N LEU A 34 7.53 -15.48 1.40
CA LEU A 34 6.43 -15.21 2.30
C LEU A 34 6.95 -14.62 3.61
N ASN A 35 6.44 -13.47 4.03
CA ASN A 35 6.79 -12.87 5.31
C ASN A 35 5.91 -13.42 6.45
N THR A 36 6.35 -14.50 7.07
CA THR A 36 5.62 -15.14 8.19
C THR A 36 6.03 -14.63 9.57
N LEU A 37 6.79 -13.54 9.66
CA LEU A 37 7.29 -13.03 10.93
C LEU A 37 6.14 -12.54 11.81
N SER A 38 6.23 -12.83 13.11
CA SER A 38 5.38 -12.19 14.10
C SER A 38 5.72 -10.70 14.22
N ALA A 39 4.83 -9.90 14.83
CA ALA A 39 5.07 -8.46 15.03
C ALA A 39 6.42 -8.18 15.72
N ASN A 40 6.73 -8.87 16.82
CA ASN A 40 7.98 -8.64 17.56
C ASN A 40 9.23 -9.08 16.78
N GLU A 41 9.14 -10.09 15.93
CA GLU A 41 10.24 -10.51 15.06
C GLU A 41 10.44 -9.52 13.92
N GLN A 42 9.34 -9.03 13.33
CA GLN A 42 9.36 -8.01 12.29
C GLN A 42 10.02 -6.71 12.79
N GLU A 43 9.69 -6.29 14.00
CA GLU A 43 10.27 -5.08 14.61
C GLU A 43 11.78 -5.19 14.83
N LYS A 44 12.27 -6.38 15.17
CA LYS A 44 13.71 -6.66 15.29
C LYS A 44 14.38 -6.70 13.92
N GLU A 45 13.74 -7.34 12.95
CA GLU A 45 14.26 -7.43 11.58
C GLU A 45 14.36 -6.05 10.92
N ASP A 46 13.42 -5.15 11.22
CA ASP A 46 13.37 -3.78 10.70
C ASP A 46 14.22 -2.78 11.52
N GLU A 47 14.91 -3.21 12.58
CA GLU A 47 15.73 -2.31 13.43
C GLU A 47 16.85 -1.64 12.63
N ARG A 48 17.48 -2.38 11.72
CA ARG A 48 18.54 -1.85 10.83
C ARG A 48 17.97 -0.80 9.88
N MET A 49 16.79 -1.06 9.31
CA MET A 49 16.08 -0.08 8.48
C MET A 49 15.76 1.20 9.27
N TRP A 50 15.34 1.06 10.53
CA TRP A 50 15.05 2.19 11.41
C TRP A 50 16.28 3.08 11.65
N GLN A 51 17.47 2.49 11.84
CA GLN A 51 18.74 3.24 11.91
C GLN A 51 18.98 4.06 10.64
N GLY A 52 18.69 3.49 9.46
CA GLY A 52 18.80 4.20 8.18
C GLY A 52 17.87 5.42 8.11
N VAL A 53 16.64 5.29 8.62
CA VAL A 53 15.71 6.42 8.67
C VAL A 53 16.17 7.48 9.67
N GLN A 54 16.69 7.09 10.83
CA GLN A 54 17.28 8.03 11.77
C GLN A 54 18.49 8.76 11.17
N ALA A 55 19.37 8.06 10.46
CA ALA A 55 20.49 8.65 9.74
C ALA A 55 20.00 9.67 8.70
N PHE A 56 18.96 9.32 7.94
CA PHE A 56 18.33 10.23 6.98
C PHE A 56 17.85 11.53 7.63
N PHE A 57 17.08 11.45 8.73
CA PHE A 57 16.61 12.64 9.44
C PHE A 57 17.71 13.43 10.16
N CYS A 58 18.86 12.80 10.44
CA CYS A 58 20.04 13.46 10.97
C CYS A 58 20.98 14.01 9.88
N ASN A 59 20.51 14.17 8.64
CA ASN A 59 21.27 14.63 7.48
C ASN A 59 22.50 13.75 7.13
N ARG A 60 22.51 12.48 7.56
CA ARG A 60 23.53 11.48 7.18
C ARG A 60 23.03 10.66 6.00
N TYR A 61 22.88 11.32 4.85
CA TYR A 61 22.24 10.74 3.67
C TYR A 61 22.99 9.53 3.08
N THR A 62 24.33 9.56 3.07
CA THR A 62 25.14 8.44 2.56
C THR A 62 24.92 7.18 3.39
N GLU A 63 24.97 7.29 4.71
CA GLU A 63 24.70 6.18 5.64
C GLU A 63 23.29 5.63 5.45
N ALA A 64 22.28 6.50 5.35
CA ALA A 64 20.91 6.09 5.10
C ALA A 64 20.76 5.34 3.77
N GLN A 65 21.41 5.84 2.71
CA GLN A 65 21.37 5.23 1.39
C GLN A 65 22.03 3.86 1.36
N GLU A 66 23.16 3.69 2.03
CA GLU A 66 23.82 2.39 2.19
C GLU A 66 22.90 1.39 2.89
N ILE A 67 22.29 1.79 4.01
CA ILE A 67 21.35 0.94 4.77
C ILE A 67 20.16 0.53 3.91
N PHE A 68 19.53 1.47 3.21
CA PHE A 68 18.35 1.16 2.39
C PHE A 68 18.68 0.23 1.23
N ALA A 69 19.91 0.30 0.69
CA ALA A 69 20.35 -0.58 -0.38
C ALA A 69 20.63 -2.02 0.07
N GLU A 70 20.90 -2.29 1.36
CA GLU A 70 21.31 -3.62 1.86
C GLU A 70 20.34 -4.75 1.47
N LYS A 71 19.03 -4.47 1.44
CA LYS A 71 17.97 -5.46 1.15
C LYS A 71 16.95 -4.96 0.12
N ALA A 72 17.25 -3.91 -0.65
CA ALA A 72 16.28 -3.29 -1.57
C ALA A 72 15.77 -4.23 -2.66
N ASP A 73 16.54 -5.25 -3.03
CA ASP A 73 16.15 -6.20 -4.08
C ASP A 73 15.20 -7.31 -3.57
N ILE A 74 15.04 -7.45 -2.25
CA ILE A 74 14.31 -8.59 -1.64
C ILE A 74 13.23 -8.17 -0.64
N ASP A 75 13.41 -7.06 0.10
CA ASP A 75 12.45 -6.59 1.09
C ASP A 75 11.80 -5.27 0.64
N PRO A 76 10.46 -5.20 0.57
CA PRO A 76 9.79 -4.02 0.05
C PRO A 76 9.96 -2.76 0.91
N LEU A 77 10.25 -2.88 2.21
CA LEU A 77 10.47 -1.70 3.07
C LEU A 77 11.81 -1.03 2.75
N TYR A 78 12.85 -1.84 2.52
CA TYR A 78 14.16 -1.34 2.09
C TYR A 78 14.08 -0.73 0.69
N ALA A 79 13.38 -1.39 -0.24
CA ALA A 79 13.10 -0.86 -1.57
C ALA A 79 12.35 0.47 -1.51
N LEU A 80 11.35 0.59 -0.62
CA LEU A 80 10.62 1.82 -0.37
C LEU A 80 11.56 2.90 0.19
N GLY A 81 12.43 2.59 1.15
CA GLY A 81 13.42 3.52 1.68
C GLY A 81 14.33 4.09 0.60
N GLN A 82 14.85 3.23 -0.27
CA GLN A 82 15.66 3.65 -1.41
C GLN A 82 14.87 4.53 -2.38
N GLY A 83 13.63 4.13 -2.69
CA GLY A 83 12.70 4.91 -3.50
C GLY A 83 12.35 6.27 -2.91
N CYS A 84 12.25 6.38 -1.58
CA CYS A 84 12.01 7.65 -0.87
C CYS A 84 13.17 8.63 -1.04
N ILE A 85 14.44 8.17 -1.01
CA ILE A 85 15.60 9.04 -1.27
C ILE A 85 15.55 9.57 -2.70
N SER A 86 15.33 8.69 -3.68
CA SER A 86 15.22 9.13 -5.08
C SER A 86 14.01 10.00 -5.33
N PHE A 87 12.88 9.74 -4.67
CA PHE A 87 11.70 10.60 -4.68
C PHE A 87 12.07 12.02 -4.25
N LEU A 88 12.74 12.17 -3.10
CA LEU A 88 13.14 13.48 -2.60
C LEU A 88 14.10 14.19 -3.56
N LYS A 89 15.04 13.46 -4.14
CA LYS A 89 15.93 14.00 -5.18
C LYS A 89 15.12 14.49 -6.38
N ALA A 90 14.22 13.67 -6.91
CA ALA A 90 13.39 13.98 -8.06
C ALA A 90 12.51 15.23 -7.86
N VAL A 91 11.85 15.37 -6.71
CA VAL A 91 10.99 16.52 -6.43
C VAL A 91 11.78 17.79 -6.07
N THR A 92 13.07 17.66 -5.77
CA THR A 92 13.95 18.80 -5.49
C THR A 92 14.66 19.29 -6.76
N THR A 93 15.13 18.38 -7.62
CA THR A 93 15.89 18.73 -8.82
C THR A 93 15.00 18.98 -10.04
N PHE A 94 13.79 18.39 -10.06
CA PHE A 94 12.90 18.35 -11.22
C PHE A 94 13.58 17.83 -12.50
N ASN A 95 14.66 17.06 -12.34
CA ASN A 95 15.39 16.47 -13.46
C ASN A 95 14.66 15.20 -13.95
N GLU A 96 14.42 15.08 -15.26
CA GLU A 96 13.73 13.93 -15.85
C GLU A 96 14.39 12.58 -15.53
N GLN A 97 15.73 12.54 -15.46
CA GLN A 97 16.47 11.32 -15.10
C GLN A 97 16.22 10.95 -13.64
N ASP A 98 16.27 11.92 -12.72
CA ASP A 98 16.00 11.68 -11.30
C ASP A 98 14.54 11.23 -11.09
N ILE A 99 13.59 11.84 -11.81
CA ILE A 99 12.18 11.45 -11.84
C ILE A 99 12.01 10.00 -12.30
N SER A 100 12.67 9.62 -13.41
CA SER A 100 12.62 8.27 -13.95
C SER A 100 13.17 7.24 -12.96
N ILE A 101 14.33 7.53 -12.34
CA ILE A 101 14.95 6.68 -11.32
C ILE A 101 14.02 6.51 -10.11
N ALA A 102 13.42 7.60 -9.62
CA ALA A 102 12.51 7.55 -8.48
C ALA A 102 11.27 6.70 -8.77
N ILE A 103 10.62 6.90 -9.92
CA ILE A 103 9.46 6.08 -10.33
C ILE A 103 9.87 4.61 -10.42
N LYS A 104 11.01 4.30 -11.05
CA LYS A 104 11.50 2.92 -11.17
C LYS A 104 11.70 2.25 -9.81
N GLN A 105 12.35 2.92 -8.86
CA GLN A 105 12.59 2.37 -7.53
C GLN A 105 11.30 2.21 -6.70
N LEU A 106 10.35 3.13 -6.83
CA LEU A 106 9.06 3.00 -6.15
C LEU A 106 8.19 1.89 -6.76
N VAL A 107 8.24 1.70 -8.09
CA VAL A 107 7.58 0.57 -8.77
C VAL A 107 8.20 -0.76 -8.35
N SER A 108 9.52 -0.81 -8.18
CA SER A 108 10.20 -1.97 -7.58
C SER A 108 9.63 -2.33 -6.20
N ALA A 109 9.55 -1.35 -5.30
CA ALA A 109 8.98 -1.54 -3.96
C ALA A 109 7.51 -1.99 -4.00
N GLU A 110 6.70 -1.40 -4.88
CA GLU A 110 5.30 -1.79 -5.10
C GLU A 110 5.17 -3.24 -5.61
N SER A 111 6.07 -3.66 -6.51
CA SER A 111 6.10 -4.99 -7.11
C SER A 111 6.50 -6.05 -6.08
N LEU A 112 7.55 -5.80 -5.29
CA LEU A 112 7.97 -6.66 -4.19
C LEU A 112 6.85 -6.84 -3.16
N ALA A 113 6.20 -5.74 -2.77
CA ALA A 113 5.07 -5.78 -1.85
C ALA A 113 3.88 -6.58 -2.42
N SER A 114 3.58 -6.39 -3.71
CA SER A 114 2.53 -7.14 -4.42
C SER A 114 2.81 -8.63 -4.50
N ALA A 115 4.06 -9.01 -4.78
CA ALA A 115 4.51 -10.40 -4.80
C ALA A 115 4.37 -11.05 -3.41
N GLN A 116 4.80 -10.35 -2.34
CA GLN A 116 4.60 -10.82 -0.97
C GLN A 116 3.12 -11.06 -0.65
N ILE A 117 2.22 -10.13 -1.01
CA ILE A 117 0.77 -10.28 -0.82
C ILE A 117 0.22 -11.49 -1.60
N GLY A 118 0.68 -11.67 -2.85
CA GLY A 118 0.27 -12.76 -3.74
C GLY A 118 0.67 -14.14 -3.21
N ALA A 119 1.84 -14.26 -2.60
CA ALA A 119 2.33 -15.51 -1.99
C ALA A 119 1.35 -16.06 -0.93
N PHE A 120 0.71 -15.20 -0.13
CA PHE A 120 -0.31 -15.63 0.84
C PHE A 120 -1.60 -16.15 0.18
N LYS A 121 -2.01 -15.59 -0.96
CA LYS A 121 -3.21 -16.06 -1.70
C LYS A 121 -2.98 -17.46 -2.27
N SER A 122 -1.79 -17.73 -2.78
CA SER A 122 -1.41 -19.06 -3.31
C SER A 122 -1.52 -20.16 -2.23
N GLN A 123 -1.08 -19.87 -1.00
CA GLN A 123 -1.16 -20.82 0.13
C GLN A 123 -2.61 -21.16 0.50
N SER A 124 -3.55 -20.20 0.42
CA SER A 124 -4.98 -20.46 0.64
C SER A 124 -5.64 -21.26 -0.49
N SER A 125 -5.13 -21.15 -1.73
CA SER A 125 -5.69 -21.83 -2.90
C SER A 125 -5.25 -23.30 -2.99
N ILE A 126 -4.02 -23.63 -2.58
CA ILE A 126 -3.47 -25.01 -2.58
C ILE A 126 -4.24 -25.95 -1.64
N GLY A 127 -4.81 -25.44 -0.54
CA GLY A 127 -5.72 -26.23 0.32
C GLY A 127 -7.13 -26.42 -0.25
N SER A 128 -7.54 -25.60 -1.23
CA SER A 128 -8.90 -25.60 -1.78
C SER A 128 -9.08 -26.48 -3.03
N SER A 129 -8.01 -26.82 -3.75
CA SER A 129 -8.09 -27.67 -4.95
C SER A 129 -8.44 -29.14 -4.63
N PHE A 130 -8.01 -29.66 -3.47
CA PHE A 130 -8.52 -30.94 -2.96
C PHE A 130 -9.89 -30.79 -2.27
N GLY A 131 -10.20 -29.61 -1.72
CA GLY A 131 -11.49 -29.31 -1.10
C GLY A 131 -12.67 -29.20 -2.07
N LYS A 132 -12.44 -28.78 -3.33
CA LYS A 132 -13.48 -28.69 -4.37
C LYS A 132 -14.07 -30.04 -4.78
N PHE A 133 -13.33 -31.14 -4.62
CA PHE A 133 -13.84 -32.48 -4.89
C PHE A 133 -14.66 -33.04 -3.71
N ILE A 134 -14.41 -32.56 -2.49
CA ILE A 134 -15.11 -32.98 -1.26
C ILE A 134 -16.31 -32.07 -0.96
N SER A 135 -16.31 -30.81 -1.43
CA SER A 135 -17.43 -29.87 -1.23
C SER A 135 -18.73 -30.28 -1.95
N ASN A 136 -18.65 -31.15 -2.96
CA ASN A 136 -19.85 -31.72 -3.58
C ASN A 136 -20.52 -32.82 -2.72
N LEU A 137 -19.92 -33.21 -1.58
CA LEU A 137 -20.46 -34.18 -0.64
C LEU A 137 -20.99 -33.57 0.68
N ASN A 138 -20.70 -32.29 0.96
CA ASN A 138 -21.04 -31.62 2.23
C ASN A 138 -22.13 -30.54 2.07
N TYR A 139 -23.28 -30.91 1.50
CA TYR A 139 -24.52 -30.10 1.56
C TYR A 139 -25.25 -30.21 2.92
N PHE A 140 -24.66 -30.90 3.88
CA PHE A 140 -25.10 -31.03 5.27
C PHE A 140 -23.92 -30.79 6.20
N GLY A 141 -23.56 -29.54 6.47
CA GLY A 141 -22.43 -29.27 7.35
C GLY A 141 -22.21 -27.79 7.58
N ASN A 142 -22.71 -27.31 8.72
CA ASN A 142 -22.52 -25.98 9.28
C ASN A 142 -21.03 -25.59 9.25
N SER A 143 -20.60 -24.87 8.21
CA SER A 143 -19.23 -24.35 8.13
C SER A 143 -19.17 -23.02 8.86
N ASN A 144 -18.77 -23.08 10.13
CA ASN A 144 -18.12 -21.94 10.79
C ASN A 144 -16.92 -21.55 9.91
N LYS A 145 -17.10 -20.53 9.06
CA LYS A 145 -15.97 -19.88 8.39
C LYS A 145 -15.15 -19.24 9.51
N ASN A 146 -14.09 -19.90 9.96
CA ASN A 146 -13.05 -19.26 10.75
C ASN A 146 -12.63 -18.02 9.96
N GLN A 147 -12.93 -16.85 10.50
CA GLN A 147 -12.68 -15.57 9.86
C GLN A 147 -11.16 -15.40 9.79
N GLN A 148 -10.58 -15.67 8.61
CA GLN A 148 -9.13 -15.61 8.43
C GLN A 148 -8.72 -14.14 8.31
N PHE A 149 -8.05 -13.62 9.32
CA PHE A 149 -7.47 -12.28 9.31
C PHE A 149 -6.18 -12.24 8.49
N MET A 150 -5.83 -11.06 7.97
CA MET A 150 -4.52 -10.85 7.34
C MET A 150 -3.39 -11.02 8.37
N SER A 151 -2.31 -11.70 7.97
CA SER A 151 -1.10 -11.81 8.81
C SER A 151 -0.37 -10.47 8.95
N ASN A 152 0.53 -10.37 9.94
CA ASN A 152 1.38 -9.18 10.11
C ASN A 152 2.14 -8.82 8.83
N GLY A 153 2.77 -9.81 8.18
CA GLY A 153 3.48 -9.61 6.92
C GLY A 153 2.56 -9.11 5.80
N GLN A 154 1.33 -9.63 5.68
CA GLN A 154 0.37 -9.14 4.68
C GLN A 154 -0.02 -7.68 4.93
N LEU A 155 -0.24 -7.31 6.19
CA LEU A 155 -0.56 -5.92 6.57
C LEU A 155 0.61 -4.99 6.22
N ARG A 156 1.84 -5.37 6.60
CA ARG A 156 3.09 -4.63 6.29
C ARG A 156 3.24 -4.40 4.78
N SER A 157 3.19 -5.45 3.97
CA SER A 157 3.33 -5.32 2.52
C SER A 157 2.20 -4.48 1.91
N THR A 158 0.98 -4.57 2.42
CA THR A 158 -0.15 -3.76 1.92
C THR A 158 0.03 -2.28 2.23
N VAL A 159 0.55 -1.93 3.41
CA VAL A 159 0.93 -0.56 3.76
C VAL A 159 2.05 -0.04 2.85
N ILE A 160 3.12 -0.82 2.66
CA ILE A 160 4.25 -0.43 1.80
C ILE A 160 3.80 -0.21 0.35
N LYS A 161 2.97 -1.12 -0.17
CA LYS A 161 2.34 -0.97 -1.50
C LYS A 161 1.57 0.35 -1.61
N ALA A 162 0.79 0.69 -0.58
CA ALA A 162 0.04 1.95 -0.54
C ALA A 162 0.97 3.17 -0.62
N GLU A 163 2.04 3.17 0.18
CA GLU A 163 3.02 4.26 0.23
C GLU A 163 3.74 4.46 -1.10
N SER A 164 4.23 3.37 -1.70
CA SER A 164 4.88 3.42 -3.02
C SER A 164 3.96 4.06 -4.05
N LEU A 165 2.68 3.65 -4.10
CA LEU A 165 1.70 4.19 -5.04
C LEU A 165 1.43 5.68 -4.81
N LEU A 166 1.34 6.12 -3.56
CA LEU A 166 1.15 7.54 -3.24
C LEU A 166 2.37 8.38 -3.63
N LEU A 167 3.59 7.91 -3.36
CA LEU A 167 4.82 8.62 -3.76
C LEU A 167 4.95 8.69 -5.29
N ILE A 168 4.64 7.61 -6.02
CA ILE A 168 4.60 7.61 -7.48
C ILE A 168 3.58 8.65 -7.97
N ALA A 169 2.38 8.68 -7.39
CA ALA A 169 1.36 9.63 -7.78
C ALA A 169 1.78 11.08 -7.52
N LEU A 170 2.46 11.35 -6.41
CA LEU A 170 2.99 12.69 -6.12
C LEU A 170 4.00 13.14 -7.17
N ILE A 171 4.95 12.27 -7.58
CA ILE A 171 5.87 12.58 -8.68
C ILE A 171 5.08 12.88 -9.97
N GLN A 172 4.09 12.05 -10.29
CA GLN A 172 3.28 12.20 -11.51
C GLN A 172 2.43 13.48 -11.51
N LEU A 173 1.97 13.97 -10.35
CA LEU A 173 1.28 15.25 -10.21
C LEU A 173 2.19 16.46 -10.45
N LEU A 174 3.49 16.31 -10.23
CA LEU A 174 4.46 17.36 -10.50
C LEU A 174 4.87 17.41 -11.97
N GLN A 175 4.55 16.37 -12.75
CA GLN A 175 4.80 16.38 -14.19
C GLN A 175 3.72 17.20 -14.89
N GLU A 176 4.11 18.14 -15.76
CA GLU A 176 3.21 19.04 -16.49
C GLU A 176 2.51 18.34 -17.68
N SER A 177 1.94 17.15 -17.44
CA SER A 177 1.33 16.29 -18.45
C SER A 177 0.00 15.73 -18.01
N ILE A 178 -1.02 15.86 -18.87
CA ILE A 178 -2.37 15.32 -18.65
C ILE A 178 -2.33 13.81 -18.43
N ILE A 179 -1.48 13.10 -19.18
CA ILE A 179 -1.30 11.65 -19.03
C ILE A 179 -0.77 11.33 -17.63
N SER A 180 0.21 12.09 -17.15
CA SER A 180 0.76 11.93 -15.81
C SER A 180 -0.29 12.23 -14.73
N TYR A 181 -1.14 13.24 -14.92
CA TYR A 181 -2.26 13.52 -14.00
C TYR A 181 -3.29 12.39 -13.93
N VAL A 182 -3.60 11.75 -15.06
CA VAL A 182 -4.49 10.57 -15.07
C VAL A 182 -3.85 9.40 -14.32
N LYS A 183 -2.57 9.10 -14.61
CA LYS A 183 -1.81 8.05 -13.90
C LYS A 183 -1.74 8.33 -12.40
N ALA A 184 -1.51 9.59 -12.01
CA ALA A 184 -1.51 10.01 -10.62
C ALA A 184 -2.85 9.76 -9.95
N GLY A 185 -3.97 10.15 -10.58
CA GLY A 185 -5.31 9.90 -10.06
C GLY A 185 -5.60 8.41 -9.82
N LEU A 186 -5.17 7.55 -10.74
CA LEU A 186 -5.30 6.10 -10.60
C LEU A 186 -4.46 5.55 -9.43
N ASN A 187 -3.21 6.00 -9.31
CA ASN A 187 -2.30 5.57 -8.25
C ASN A 187 -2.74 6.09 -6.87
N LEU A 188 -3.22 7.33 -6.77
CA LEU A 188 -3.84 7.87 -5.55
C LEU A 188 -5.01 6.99 -5.09
N ARG A 189 -5.89 6.63 -6.02
CA ARG A 189 -7.04 5.76 -5.76
C ARG A 189 -6.60 4.38 -5.25
N ARG A 190 -5.62 3.76 -5.91
CA ARG A 190 -5.05 2.46 -5.51
C ARG A 190 -4.39 2.55 -4.14
N GLY A 191 -3.59 3.57 -3.88
CA GLY A 191 -2.92 3.80 -2.59
C GLY A 191 -3.93 3.93 -1.45
N TYR A 192 -4.92 4.83 -1.60
CA TYR A 192 -6.01 4.98 -0.63
C TYR A 192 -6.74 3.66 -0.35
N LYS A 193 -7.07 2.89 -1.39
CA LYS A 193 -7.77 1.60 -1.21
C LYS A 193 -6.95 0.57 -0.43
N ASN A 194 -5.62 0.52 -0.63
CA ASN A 194 -4.77 -0.37 0.15
C ASN A 194 -4.73 0.03 1.63
N TYR A 195 -4.67 1.33 1.94
CA TYR A 195 -4.81 1.80 3.33
C TYR A 195 -6.18 1.49 3.93
N GLU A 196 -7.26 1.70 3.18
CA GLU A 196 -8.62 1.37 3.61
C GLU A 196 -8.78 -0.13 3.90
N ILE A 197 -8.15 -1.01 3.11
CA ILE A 197 -8.13 -2.46 3.37
C ILE A 197 -7.49 -2.75 4.73
N VAL A 198 -6.29 -2.22 4.97
CA VAL A 198 -5.56 -2.44 6.24
C VAL A 198 -6.33 -1.85 7.42
N TRP A 199 -6.83 -0.63 7.29
CA TRP A 199 -7.60 0.05 8.34
C TRP A 199 -8.86 -0.73 8.70
N ASN A 200 -9.61 -1.20 7.70
CA ASN A 200 -10.80 -2.00 7.96
C ASN A 200 -10.44 -3.36 8.56
N GLU A 201 -9.34 -3.98 8.13
CA GLU A 201 -8.88 -5.28 8.64
C GLU A 201 -8.59 -5.22 10.15
N ILE A 202 -7.77 -4.26 10.60
CA ILE A 202 -7.36 -4.13 12.01
C ILE A 202 -8.51 -3.74 12.93
N ASN A 203 -9.57 -3.13 12.39
CA ASN A 203 -10.76 -2.72 13.14
C ASN A 203 -11.92 -3.73 13.04
N LYS A 204 -11.72 -4.89 12.41
CA LYS A 204 -12.74 -5.95 12.39
C LYS A 204 -13.02 -6.45 13.81
N PRO A 205 -14.30 -6.70 14.16
CA PRO A 205 -14.64 -7.37 15.41
C PRO A 205 -13.90 -8.71 15.54
N GLY A 206 -13.24 -8.92 16.68
CA GLY A 206 -12.49 -10.15 16.94
C GLY A 206 -11.11 -10.23 16.28
N PHE A 207 -10.62 -9.13 15.68
CA PHE A 207 -9.25 -9.06 15.17
C PHE A 207 -8.25 -9.41 16.29
N ASN A 208 -7.42 -10.42 16.05
CA ASN A 208 -6.53 -11.01 17.03
C ASN A 208 -5.09 -11.19 16.53
N VAL A 209 -4.72 -10.51 15.45
CA VAL A 209 -3.37 -10.53 14.90
C VAL A 209 -2.57 -9.39 15.51
N SER A 210 -1.40 -9.69 16.08
CA SER A 210 -0.48 -8.65 16.53
C SER A 210 0.11 -7.93 15.32
N VAL A 211 0.01 -6.61 15.31
CA VAL A 211 0.54 -5.74 14.25
C VAL A 211 1.78 -5.03 14.76
N ASP A 212 2.87 -5.06 13.99
CA ASP A 212 4.10 -4.35 14.34
C ASP A 212 3.88 -2.82 14.37
N TYR A 213 4.63 -2.13 15.23
CA TYR A 213 4.41 -0.69 15.43
C TYR A 213 4.76 0.17 14.20
N HIS A 214 5.60 -0.31 13.28
CA HIS A 214 5.91 0.40 12.04
C HIS A 214 4.74 0.37 11.06
N THR A 215 4.13 -0.80 10.86
CA THR A 215 2.94 -1.02 10.05
C THR A 215 1.75 -0.26 10.63
N LYS A 216 1.52 -0.36 11.94
CA LYS A 216 0.47 0.40 12.63
C LYS A 216 0.65 1.91 12.45
N GLY A 217 1.85 2.42 12.71
CA GLY A 217 2.14 3.84 12.51
C GLY A 217 2.01 4.28 11.04
N GLY A 218 2.30 3.38 10.09
CA GLY A 218 2.16 3.62 8.66
C GLY A 218 0.71 3.74 8.20
N VAL A 219 -0.18 2.86 8.66
CA VAL A 219 -1.62 2.99 8.35
C VAL A 219 -2.22 4.22 9.02
N GLU A 220 -1.89 4.50 10.28
CA GLU A 220 -2.35 5.70 10.99
C GLU A 220 -1.91 6.99 10.27
N PHE A 221 -0.63 7.08 9.91
CA PHE A 221 -0.11 8.23 9.16
C PHE A 221 -0.75 8.36 7.78
N GLY A 222 -0.66 7.32 6.96
CA GLY A 222 -1.03 7.39 5.55
C GLY A 222 -2.54 7.49 5.35
N TYR A 223 -3.33 6.64 6.01
CA TYR A 223 -4.79 6.70 5.92
C TYR A 223 -5.34 7.99 6.55
N GLY A 224 -4.72 8.43 7.65
CA GLY A 224 -5.03 9.71 8.28
C GLY A 224 -4.79 10.90 7.34
N THR A 225 -3.60 10.94 6.72
CA THR A 225 -3.23 11.95 5.72
C THR A 225 -4.20 11.95 4.55
N CYS A 226 -4.51 10.79 3.96
CA CYS A 226 -5.43 10.73 2.84
C CYS A 226 -6.83 11.25 3.22
N ASN A 227 -7.36 10.84 4.38
CA ASN A 227 -8.66 11.31 4.85
C ASN A 227 -8.69 12.82 5.09
N LEU A 228 -7.62 13.36 5.68
CA LEU A 228 -7.47 14.79 5.93
C LEU A 228 -7.39 15.57 4.61
N VAL A 229 -6.49 15.19 3.70
CA VAL A 229 -6.32 15.83 2.38
C VAL A 229 -7.62 15.79 1.57
N LEU A 230 -8.29 14.64 1.53
CA LEU A 230 -9.57 14.50 0.82
C LEU A 230 -10.68 15.38 1.43
N SER A 231 -10.63 15.64 2.75
CA SER A 231 -11.62 16.51 3.42
C SER A 231 -11.48 17.98 3.03
N PHE A 232 -10.30 18.41 2.58
CA PHE A 232 -10.03 19.79 2.15
C PHE A 232 -10.24 20.02 0.64
N MET A 233 -10.55 18.97 -0.14
CA MET A 233 -10.75 19.09 -1.57
C MET A 233 -11.92 20.05 -1.90
N PRO A 234 -11.78 20.96 -2.87
CA PRO A 234 -12.88 21.81 -3.30
C PRO A 234 -14.13 21.02 -3.70
N GLY A 235 -15.33 21.55 -3.41
CA GLY A 235 -16.60 20.84 -3.61
C GLY A 235 -16.84 20.31 -5.04
N LYS A 236 -16.26 20.93 -6.06
CA LYS A 236 -16.29 20.43 -7.45
C LYS A 236 -15.53 19.11 -7.60
N ILE A 237 -14.37 18.99 -6.96
CA ILE A 237 -13.53 17.80 -6.95
C ILE A 237 -14.16 16.71 -6.07
N ILE A 238 -14.73 17.09 -4.91
CA ILE A 238 -15.47 16.14 -4.05
C ILE A 238 -16.61 15.46 -4.79
N LYS A 239 -17.38 16.17 -5.63
CA LYS A 239 -18.47 15.55 -6.41
C LYS A 239 -17.96 14.47 -7.36
N ILE A 240 -16.82 14.69 -8.00
CA ILE A 240 -16.19 13.71 -8.89
C ILE A 240 -15.69 12.50 -8.08
N ILE A 241 -14.93 12.76 -7.01
CA ILE A 241 -14.33 11.74 -6.16
C ILE A 241 -15.40 10.89 -5.45
N SER A 242 -16.48 11.52 -4.97
CA SER A 242 -17.59 10.84 -4.28
C SER A 242 -18.51 10.05 -5.21
N ALA A 243 -18.65 10.45 -6.48
CA ALA A 243 -19.34 9.64 -7.48
C ALA A 243 -18.62 8.30 -7.73
N ILE A 244 -17.31 8.24 -7.46
CA ILE A 244 -16.48 7.02 -7.54
C ILE A 244 -16.37 6.34 -6.15
N GLY A 245 -17.10 6.84 -5.14
CA GLY A 245 -17.24 6.20 -3.84
C GLY A 245 -16.22 6.61 -2.76
N TYR A 246 -15.48 7.70 -2.94
CA TYR A 246 -14.50 8.18 -1.96
C TYR A 246 -15.00 9.44 -1.23
N ARG A 247 -14.88 9.46 0.09
CA ARG A 247 -15.13 10.67 0.91
C ARG A 247 -14.07 10.74 2.00
N GLY A 248 -13.39 11.88 2.11
CA GLY A 248 -12.50 12.13 3.23
C GLY A 248 -13.29 12.37 4.52
N ASN A 249 -12.79 11.84 5.63
CA ASN A 249 -13.31 12.09 6.97
C ASN A 249 -12.26 12.91 7.76
N LYS A 250 -12.54 14.19 7.99
CA LYS A 250 -11.59 15.10 8.64
C LYS A 250 -11.27 14.67 10.08
N GLU A 251 -12.30 14.32 10.85
CA GLU A 251 -12.19 13.93 12.25
C GLU A 251 -11.33 12.67 12.39
N LEU A 252 -11.63 11.65 11.58
CA LEU A 252 -10.82 10.42 11.53
C LEU A 252 -9.39 10.73 11.08
N GLY A 253 -9.20 11.59 10.08
CA GLY A 253 -7.88 12.00 9.61
C GLY A 253 -7.01 12.58 10.74
N ILE A 254 -7.58 13.50 11.52
CA ILE A 254 -6.91 14.14 12.67
C ILE A 254 -6.66 13.12 13.79
N GLU A 255 -7.61 12.23 14.08
CA GLU A 255 -7.45 11.20 15.10
C GLU A 255 -6.26 10.27 14.79
N LEU A 256 -6.18 9.78 13.55
CA LEU A 256 -5.12 8.86 13.12
C LEU A 256 -3.75 9.54 13.06
N LEU A 257 -3.67 10.77 12.59
CA LEU A 257 -2.41 11.53 12.61
C LEU A 257 -1.91 11.76 14.04
N ASN A 258 -2.81 12.08 14.97
CA ASN A 258 -2.47 12.18 16.40
C ASN A 258 -2.04 10.85 17.01
N ALA A 259 -2.60 9.73 16.57
CA ALA A 259 -2.15 8.40 17.00
C ALA A 259 -0.74 8.10 16.48
N SER A 260 -0.48 8.36 15.20
CA SER A 260 0.84 8.17 14.58
C SER A 260 1.92 9.03 15.24
N LEU A 261 1.59 10.29 15.56
CA LEU A 261 2.44 11.22 16.30
C LEU A 261 2.89 10.66 17.66
N LYS A 262 1.96 10.11 18.44
CA LYS A 262 2.24 9.51 19.76
C LYS A 262 2.92 8.14 19.65
N GLY A 263 2.90 7.54 18.47
CA GLY A 263 3.55 6.27 18.17
C GLY A 263 5.07 6.35 18.18
N ARG A 264 5.72 5.18 18.13
CA ARG A 264 7.19 5.04 18.06
C ARG A 264 7.69 4.70 16.65
N GLY A 265 6.78 4.73 15.67
CA GLY A 265 7.04 4.26 14.32
C GLY A 265 7.78 5.26 13.44
N ILE A 266 8.28 4.76 12.30
CA ILE A 266 9.09 5.54 11.34
C ILE A 266 8.38 6.80 10.84
N ARG A 267 7.04 6.78 10.81
CA ARG A 267 6.21 7.89 10.33
C ARG A 267 5.92 8.95 11.41
N SER A 268 6.25 8.71 12.69
CA SER A 268 5.95 9.67 13.78
C SER A 268 6.58 11.05 13.54
N PRO A 269 7.87 11.19 13.17
CA PRO A 269 8.44 12.49 12.83
C PRO A 269 7.72 13.18 11.66
N LEU A 270 7.30 12.42 10.64
CA LEU A 270 6.59 12.97 9.48
C LEU A 270 5.18 13.45 9.86
N ALA A 271 4.51 12.76 10.77
CA ALA A 271 3.18 13.15 11.25
C ALA A 271 3.20 14.51 11.96
N SER A 272 4.35 14.98 12.45
CA SER A 272 4.50 16.33 13.07
C SER A 272 4.53 17.48 12.08
N LEU A 273 4.67 17.18 10.79
CA LEU A 273 4.73 18.16 9.71
C LEU A 273 3.35 18.42 9.09
N LEU A 274 2.32 17.64 9.45
CA LEU A 274 0.95 17.69 8.93
C LEU A 274 -0.02 18.28 9.96
#